data_AF-A0A813LII0-F1
#
_entry.id   AF-A0A813LII0-F1
#
_cell.length_a   1.000
_cell.length_b   1.000
_cell.length_c   1.000
_cell.angle_alpha   90.00
_cell.angle_beta   90.00
_cell.angle_gamma   90.00
#
_symmetry.space_group_name_H-M   'P 1'
#
loop_
_entity.id
_entity.type
_entity.pdbx_description
1 polymer ?
#
loop_
_entity_poly.entity_id
_entity_poly.type
_entity_poly.pdbx_seq_one_letter_code
_entity_poly.pdbx_strand_id
1 'polypeptide(L)'
;AVTFLERALAIEEHSGNADAAQTHLNLCATLSQLQRHGDALKHAQSALIRIYEILAPQLLHGDLGYGSDQAVSDEAREQFTVLCIAYHNLAVEHEHLKNLEAAACAYAEGYRWAARFLGPSHQLRGILRDSAEAVKAKLPATSGALRRANQLLTEGWPQPSDSRQRASEGSSANGQHDRSQQLDNLLTPRHAGAEGSPSMASLAEGGPSKYTNEGNSEEYSVHFSDQGGSLSEQASRTSGP
;
A
#
# COMPACT_ATOMS: atom_id res chain seq x y z
N ALA A 1 4.16 18.36 -6.02
CA ALA A 1 4.08 17.32 -4.99
C ALA A 1 4.72 16.01 -5.47
N VAL A 2 4.18 15.35 -6.51
CA VAL A 2 4.70 14.08 -7.04
C VAL A 2 6.21 14.10 -7.33
N THR A 3 6.72 15.11 -8.04
CA THR A 3 8.16 15.23 -8.36
C THR A 3 9.07 15.34 -7.13
N PHE A 4 8.58 15.88 -6.02
CA PHE A 4 9.35 15.94 -4.77
C PHE A 4 9.39 14.56 -4.09
N LEU A 5 8.29 13.82 -4.13
CA LEU A 5 8.21 12.48 -3.59
C LEU A 5 8.99 11.46 -4.43
N GLU A 6 9.00 11.57 -5.76
CA GLU A 6 9.85 10.75 -6.64
C GLU A 6 11.34 10.96 -6.35
N ARG A 7 11.73 12.20 -6.06
CA ARG A 7 13.10 12.53 -5.64
C ARG A 7 13.44 11.98 -4.26
N ALA A 8 12.51 12.04 -3.30
CA ALA A 8 12.69 11.41 -1.98
C ALA A 8 12.84 9.89 -2.11
N LEU A 9 12.00 9.26 -2.94
CA LEU A 9 12.07 7.82 -3.19
C LEU A 9 13.42 7.40 -3.80
N ALA A 10 13.95 8.16 -4.75
CA ALA A 10 15.27 7.86 -5.33
C ALA A 10 16.41 7.85 -4.28
N ILE A 11 16.26 8.63 -3.21
CA ILE A 11 17.21 8.67 -2.08
C ILE A 11 16.96 7.50 -1.13
N GLU A 12 15.68 7.21 -0.83
CA GLU A 12 15.27 6.18 0.13
C GLU A 12 15.33 4.75 -0.43
N GLU A 13 15.29 4.52 -1.74
CA GLU A 13 15.46 3.18 -2.34
C GLU A 13 16.81 2.54 -2.01
N HIS A 14 17.79 3.35 -1.60
CA HIS A 14 19.10 2.92 -1.15
C HIS A 14 19.19 2.74 0.38
N SER A 15 18.13 3.08 1.11
CA SER A 15 18.04 3.04 2.57
C SER A 15 16.94 2.05 2.97
N GLY A 16 17.31 0.86 3.47
CA GLY A 16 16.37 -0.24 3.79
C GLY A 16 15.44 -0.02 4.98
N ASN A 17 14.89 1.19 5.15
CA ASN A 17 14.16 1.63 6.33
C ASN A 17 12.64 1.73 6.09
N ALA A 18 11.87 1.80 7.19
CA ALA A 18 10.43 2.02 7.18
C ALA A 18 10.01 3.31 6.44
N ASP A 19 10.92 4.27 6.33
CA ASP A 19 10.75 5.54 5.62
C ASP A 19 10.39 5.32 4.15
N ALA A 20 11.03 4.35 3.47
CA ALA A 20 10.74 4.02 2.08
C ALA A 20 9.29 3.53 1.89
N ALA A 21 8.78 2.74 2.83
CA ALA A 21 7.39 2.30 2.79
C ALA A 21 6.42 3.48 2.94
N GLN A 22 6.70 4.41 3.87
CA GLN A 22 5.89 5.61 4.07
C GLN A 22 5.92 6.53 2.84
N THR A 23 7.05 6.71 2.18
CA THR A 23 7.15 7.48 0.94
C THR A 23 6.34 6.86 -0.19
N HIS A 24 6.36 5.53 -0.33
CA HIS A 24 5.46 4.84 -1.26
C HIS A 24 3.97 5.07 -0.92
N LEU A 25 3.59 5.10 0.37
CA LEU A 25 2.20 5.42 0.76
C LEU A 25 1.81 6.86 0.38
N ASN A 26 2.71 7.82 0.60
CA ASN A 26 2.50 9.21 0.20
C ASN A 26 2.34 9.34 -1.33
N LEU A 27 3.16 8.63 -2.10
CA LEU A 27 3.04 8.56 -3.57
C LEU A 27 1.71 7.93 -4.00
N CYS A 28 1.31 6.83 -3.37
CA CYS A 28 0.03 6.17 -3.62
C CYS A 28 -1.13 7.16 -3.42
N ALA A 29 -1.21 7.81 -2.25
CA ALA A 29 -2.27 8.76 -1.94
C ALA A 29 -2.29 9.93 -2.94
N THR A 30 -1.12 10.51 -3.25
CA THR A 30 -1.01 11.62 -4.21
C THR A 30 -1.44 11.22 -5.62
N LEU A 31 -1.00 10.04 -6.11
CA LEU A 31 -1.36 9.54 -7.44
C LEU A 31 -2.85 9.17 -7.52
N SER A 32 -3.41 8.65 -6.44
CA SER A 32 -4.85 8.34 -6.33
C SER A 32 -5.70 9.60 -6.41
N GLN A 33 -5.30 10.68 -5.72
CA GLN A 33 -5.93 12.00 -5.83
C GLN A 33 -5.88 12.55 -7.27
N LEU A 34 -4.84 12.22 -8.03
CA LEU A 34 -4.70 12.54 -9.46
C LEU A 34 -5.43 11.55 -10.39
N GLN A 35 -6.24 10.65 -9.84
CA GLN A 35 -6.98 9.60 -10.57
C GLN A 35 -6.08 8.64 -11.37
N ARG A 36 -4.79 8.56 -11.03
CA ARG A 36 -3.81 7.64 -11.61
C ARG A 36 -3.77 6.32 -10.83
N HIS A 37 -4.92 5.68 -10.68
CA HIS A 37 -5.10 4.51 -9.81
C HIS A 37 -4.20 3.31 -10.15
N GLY A 38 -3.88 3.11 -11.44
CA GLY A 38 -2.96 2.06 -11.86
C GLY A 38 -1.52 2.29 -11.37
N ASP A 39 -1.07 3.54 -11.32
CA ASP A 39 0.25 3.87 -10.79
C ASP A 39 0.23 3.90 -9.26
N ALA A 40 -0.82 4.44 -8.65
CA ALA A 40 -1.04 4.42 -7.20
C ALA A 40 -0.98 2.98 -6.66
N LEU A 41 -1.63 2.03 -7.34
CA LEU A 41 -1.62 0.62 -6.97
C LEU A 41 -0.19 0.05 -6.90
N LYS A 42 0.68 0.40 -7.86
CA LYS A 42 2.09 -0.06 -7.85
C LYS A 42 2.81 0.43 -6.60
N HIS A 43 2.59 1.70 -6.21
CA HIS A 43 3.21 2.23 -4.99
C HIS A 43 2.63 1.59 -3.72
N ALA A 44 1.32 1.29 -3.64
CA ALA A 44 0.76 0.54 -2.53
C ALA A 44 1.38 -0.87 -2.40
N GLN A 45 1.60 -1.55 -3.53
CA GLN A 45 2.28 -2.85 -3.57
C GLN A 45 3.74 -2.75 -3.12
N SER A 46 4.48 -1.74 -3.60
CA SER A 46 5.85 -1.50 -3.15
C SER A 46 5.91 -1.22 -1.64
N ALA A 47 5.01 -0.41 -1.10
CA ALA A 47 4.92 -0.15 0.35
C ALA A 47 4.74 -1.46 1.14
N LEU A 48 3.86 -2.35 0.68
CA LEU A 48 3.67 -3.67 1.29
C LEU A 48 4.95 -4.51 1.25
N ILE A 49 5.64 -4.56 0.11
CA ILE A 49 6.89 -5.31 -0.02
C ILE A 49 7.93 -4.78 0.98
N ARG A 50 8.14 -3.46 1.03
CA ARG A 50 9.12 -2.83 1.92
C ARG A 50 8.83 -3.08 3.39
N ILE A 51 7.57 -2.95 3.82
CA ILE A 51 7.24 -3.21 5.22
C ILE A 51 7.35 -4.70 5.57
N TYR A 52 7.07 -5.60 4.62
CA TYR A 52 7.30 -7.03 4.82
C TYR A 52 8.79 -7.38 4.89
N GLU A 53 9.67 -6.74 4.14
CA GLU A 53 11.12 -6.93 4.25
C GLU A 53 11.63 -6.63 5.68
N ILE A 54 10.99 -5.68 6.37
CA ILE A 54 11.30 -5.30 7.77
C ILE A 54 10.68 -6.28 8.77
N LEU A 55 9.42 -6.67 8.57
CA LEU A 55 8.67 -7.51 9.51
C LEU A 55 8.99 -9.00 9.39
N ALA A 56 9.30 -9.49 8.19
CA ALA A 56 9.48 -10.93 7.94
C ALA A 56 10.59 -11.56 8.79
N PRO A 57 11.78 -10.94 8.97
CA PRO A 57 12.79 -11.47 9.89
C PRO A 57 12.23 -11.62 11.30
N GLN A 58 11.57 -10.59 11.84
CA GLN A 58 11.04 -10.61 13.21
C GLN A 58 9.93 -11.66 13.39
N LEU A 59 9.10 -11.88 12.37
CA LEU A 59 8.07 -12.92 12.36
C LEU A 59 8.67 -14.33 12.28
N LEU A 60 9.74 -14.52 11.51
CA LEU A 60 10.41 -15.82 11.32
C LEU A 60 11.24 -16.23 12.54
N HIS A 61 11.91 -15.28 13.20
CA HIS A 61 12.71 -15.55 14.39
C HIS A 61 11.86 -15.74 15.66
N GLY A 62 10.55 -15.49 15.58
CA GLY A 62 9.63 -15.64 16.70
C GLY A 62 9.66 -14.48 17.70
N ASP A 63 10.36 -13.38 17.36
CA ASP A 63 10.41 -12.16 18.18
C ASP A 63 9.02 -11.50 18.28
N LEU A 64 8.21 -11.68 17.23
CA LEU A 64 6.79 -11.28 17.18
C LEU A 64 5.88 -12.50 17.38
N GLY A 65 6.23 -13.31 18.38
CA GLY A 65 5.79 -14.68 18.58
C GLY A 65 4.37 -14.87 19.11
N TYR A 66 3.81 -16.02 18.74
CA TYR A 66 2.55 -16.57 19.20
C TYR A 66 2.55 -16.84 20.70
N GLY A 67 1.50 -16.38 21.39
CA GLY A 67 1.23 -16.79 22.77
C GLY A 67 2.17 -16.22 23.84
N SER A 68 3.19 -15.43 23.47
CA SER A 68 3.92 -14.66 24.48
C SER A 68 3.14 -13.40 24.81
N ASP A 69 2.87 -13.21 26.10
CA ASP A 69 2.34 -11.97 26.68
C ASP A 69 3.38 -10.82 26.60
N GLN A 70 4.38 -10.96 25.72
CA GLN A 70 5.32 -9.89 25.44
C GLN A 70 4.57 -8.83 24.66
N ALA A 71 4.40 -7.68 25.30
CA ALA A 71 3.96 -6.47 24.64
C ALA A 71 4.83 -6.27 23.39
N VAL A 72 4.19 -6.34 22.22
CA VAL A 72 4.80 -5.94 20.95
C VAL A 72 5.40 -4.56 21.16
N SER A 73 6.68 -4.38 20.82
CA SER A 73 7.36 -3.09 21.02
C SER A 73 6.60 -1.98 20.30
N ASP A 74 6.73 -0.75 20.77
CA ASP A 74 6.05 0.40 20.14
C ASP A 74 6.49 0.56 18.67
N GLU A 75 7.76 0.26 18.35
CA GLU A 75 8.30 0.28 17.00
C GLU A 75 7.65 -0.80 16.12
N ALA A 76 7.50 -2.03 16.63
CA ALA A 76 6.82 -3.10 15.90
C ALA A 76 5.34 -2.77 15.70
N ARG A 77 4.66 -2.16 16.69
CA ARG A 77 3.29 -1.66 16.53
C ARG A 77 3.19 -0.59 15.46
N GLU A 78 4.16 0.31 15.37
CA GLU A 78 4.22 1.32 14.31
C GLU A 78 4.40 0.66 12.93
N GLN A 79 5.29 -0.31 12.81
CA GLN A 79 5.48 -1.08 11.57
C GLN A 79 4.20 -1.81 11.14
N PHE A 80 3.47 -2.43 12.09
CA PHE A 80 2.17 -3.02 11.80
C PHE A 80 1.11 -1.98 11.44
N THR A 81 1.20 -0.77 11.98
CA THR A 81 0.32 0.34 11.60
C THR A 81 0.55 0.71 10.14
N VAL A 82 1.81 0.87 9.72
CA VAL A 82 2.19 1.12 8.32
C VAL A 82 1.73 -0.03 7.40
N LEU A 83 1.89 -1.29 7.81
CA LEU A 83 1.40 -2.46 7.07
C LEU A 83 -0.12 -2.39 6.86
N CYS A 84 -0.88 -2.06 7.90
CA CYS A 84 -2.34 -1.95 7.83
C CYS A 84 -2.80 -0.84 6.88
N ILE A 85 -2.10 0.31 6.89
CA ILE A 85 -2.37 1.41 5.95
C ILE A 85 -2.05 0.99 4.52
N ALA A 86 -0.94 0.27 4.30
CA ALA A 86 -0.57 -0.23 2.98
C ALA A 86 -1.64 -1.19 2.41
N TYR A 87 -2.20 -2.08 3.24
CA TYR A 87 -3.34 -2.90 2.85
C TYR A 87 -4.61 -2.11 2.56
N HIS A 88 -4.91 -1.08 3.35
CA HIS A 88 -6.02 -0.17 3.08
C HIS A 88 -5.88 0.51 1.71
N ASN A 89 -4.73 1.13 1.45
CA ASN A 89 -4.47 1.82 0.18
C ASN A 89 -4.51 0.86 -1.01
N LEU A 90 -3.90 -0.33 -0.88
CA LEU A 90 -3.99 -1.38 -1.90
C LEU A 90 -5.45 -1.72 -2.23
N ALA A 91 -6.29 -1.88 -1.22
CA ALA A 91 -7.69 -2.22 -1.38
C ALA A 91 -8.50 -1.08 -2.01
N VAL A 92 -8.27 0.18 -1.60
CA VAL A 92 -8.89 1.36 -2.20
C VAL A 92 -8.56 1.46 -3.69
N GLU A 93 -7.28 1.30 -4.07
CA GLU A 93 -6.90 1.35 -5.48
C GLU A 93 -7.53 0.19 -6.28
N HIS A 94 -7.67 -1.00 -5.69
CA HIS A 94 -8.45 -2.08 -6.30
C HIS A 94 -9.94 -1.74 -6.47
N GLU A 95 -10.58 -1.03 -5.52
CA GLU A 95 -11.96 -0.53 -5.68
C GLU A 95 -12.07 0.46 -6.86
N HIS A 96 -11.13 1.39 -6.98
CA HIS A 96 -11.10 2.35 -8.10
C HIS A 96 -10.96 1.64 -9.45
N LEU A 97 -10.14 0.59 -9.51
CA LEU A 97 -9.94 -0.26 -10.70
C LEU A 97 -11.03 -1.32 -10.89
N LYS A 98 -12.13 -1.28 -10.11
CA LYS A 98 -13.26 -2.22 -10.15
C LYS A 98 -12.91 -3.68 -9.88
N ASN A 99 -11.73 -3.94 -9.32
CA ASN A 99 -11.31 -5.27 -8.89
C ASN A 99 -11.79 -5.52 -7.45
N LEU A 100 -13.10 -5.68 -7.28
CA LEU A 100 -13.74 -5.83 -5.98
C LEU A 100 -13.30 -7.09 -5.22
N GLU A 101 -12.94 -8.16 -5.94
CA GLU A 101 -12.45 -9.40 -5.33
C GLU A 101 -11.09 -9.19 -4.64
N ALA A 102 -10.16 -8.53 -5.33
CA ALA A 102 -8.86 -8.20 -4.76
C ALA A 102 -8.99 -7.20 -3.60
N ALA A 103 -9.85 -6.18 -3.75
CA ALA A 103 -10.12 -5.21 -2.69
C ALA A 103 -10.65 -5.88 -1.41
N ALA A 104 -11.63 -6.79 -1.53
CA ALA A 104 -12.19 -7.48 -0.37
C ALA A 104 -11.13 -8.33 0.37
N CYS A 105 -10.27 -9.04 -0.37
CA CYS A 105 -9.19 -9.81 0.23
C CYS A 105 -8.15 -8.92 0.91
N ALA A 106 -7.77 -7.80 0.27
CA ALA A 106 -6.78 -6.88 0.81
C ALA A 106 -7.24 -6.21 2.12
N TYR A 107 -8.49 -5.73 2.17
CA TYR A 107 -9.04 -5.19 3.43
C TYR A 107 -9.10 -6.24 4.54
N ALA A 108 -9.53 -7.46 4.21
CA ALA A 108 -9.65 -8.53 5.19
C ALA A 108 -8.28 -8.97 5.74
N GLU A 109 -7.25 -9.01 4.89
CA GLU A 109 -5.88 -9.29 5.31
C GLU A 109 -5.35 -8.17 6.23
N GLY A 110 -5.53 -6.90 5.84
CA GLY A 110 -5.18 -5.76 6.69
C GLY A 110 -5.88 -5.80 8.05
N TYR A 111 -7.19 -6.10 8.08
CA TYR A 111 -7.95 -6.24 9.33
C TYR A 111 -7.35 -7.33 10.22
N ARG A 112 -6.96 -8.47 9.64
CA ARG A 112 -6.39 -9.59 10.38
C ARG A 112 -5.07 -9.20 11.06
N TRP A 113 -4.21 -8.44 10.41
CA TRP A 113 -3.01 -7.85 11.03
C TRP A 113 -3.37 -6.86 12.14
N ALA A 114 -4.29 -5.93 11.87
CA ALA A 114 -4.72 -4.93 12.84
C ALA A 114 -5.30 -5.56 14.12
N ALA A 115 -6.15 -6.57 13.96
CA ALA A 115 -6.78 -7.29 15.06
C ALA A 115 -5.76 -8.03 15.94
N ARG A 116 -4.65 -8.48 15.35
CA ARG A 116 -3.60 -9.22 16.06
C ARG A 116 -2.60 -8.32 16.79
N PHE A 117 -2.22 -7.19 16.20
CA PHE A 117 -1.05 -6.42 16.63
C PHE A 117 -1.34 -5.00 17.12
N LEU A 118 -2.46 -4.37 16.74
CA LEU A 118 -2.73 -2.96 17.09
C LEU A 118 -3.63 -2.81 18.33
N GLY A 119 -4.24 -3.90 18.78
CA GLY A 119 -5.15 -3.93 19.93
C GLY A 119 -6.58 -3.56 19.55
N PRO A 120 -7.55 -3.80 20.46
CA PRO A 120 -8.96 -3.79 20.10
C PRO A 120 -9.54 -2.39 19.85
N SER A 121 -8.94 -1.34 20.44
CA SER A 121 -9.38 0.05 20.34
C SER A 121 -8.74 0.82 19.17
N HIS A 122 -7.83 0.21 18.42
CA HIS A 122 -7.13 0.91 17.34
C HIS A 122 -8.07 1.22 16.17
N GLN A 123 -8.10 2.48 15.75
CA GLN A 123 -9.07 3.00 14.76
C GLN A 123 -9.01 2.26 13.42
N LEU A 124 -7.80 1.96 12.92
CA LEU A 124 -7.59 1.20 11.67
C LEU A 124 -8.31 -0.16 11.67
N ARG A 125 -8.47 -0.81 12.83
CA ARG A 125 -9.18 -2.08 12.92
C ARG A 125 -10.65 -1.93 12.50
N GLY A 126 -11.30 -0.85 12.93
CA GLY A 126 -12.68 -0.53 12.51
C GLY A 126 -12.75 -0.18 11.03
N ILE A 127 -11.87 0.73 10.58
CA ILE A 127 -11.82 1.19 9.19
C ILE A 127 -11.68 0.01 8.20
N LEU A 128 -10.76 -0.91 8.46
CA LEU A 128 -10.50 -2.07 7.60
C LEU A 128 -11.68 -3.05 7.60
N ARG A 129 -12.29 -3.31 8.76
CA ARG A 129 -13.45 -4.19 8.89
C ARG A 129 -14.65 -3.64 8.13
N ASP A 130 -15.00 -2.38 8.38
CA ASP A 130 -16.16 -1.74 7.78
C ASP A 130 -15.97 -1.61 6.26
N SER A 131 -14.74 -1.34 5.82
CA SER A 131 -14.41 -1.29 4.39
C SER A 131 -14.52 -2.66 3.73
N ALA A 132 -14.03 -3.72 4.37
CA ALA A 132 -14.19 -5.09 3.89
C ALA A 132 -15.67 -5.47 3.75
N GLU A 133 -16.50 -5.22 4.76
CA GLU A 133 -17.94 -5.52 4.70
C GLU A 133 -18.65 -4.78 3.57
N ALA A 134 -18.34 -3.50 3.38
CA ALA A 134 -18.91 -2.70 2.31
C ALA A 134 -18.52 -3.19 0.89
N VAL A 135 -17.32 -3.74 0.70
CA VAL A 135 -16.94 -4.36 -0.60
C VAL A 135 -17.60 -5.72 -0.75
N LYS A 136 -17.62 -6.54 0.30
CA LYS A 136 -18.24 -7.87 0.30
C LYS A 136 -19.70 -7.83 -0.09
N ALA A 137 -20.44 -6.82 0.38
CA ALA A 137 -21.86 -6.62 0.01
C ALA A 137 -22.09 -6.43 -1.49
N LYS A 138 -21.04 -6.06 -2.25
CA LYS A 138 -21.08 -5.87 -3.71
C LYS A 138 -20.63 -7.11 -4.49
N LEU A 139 -20.09 -8.13 -3.82
CA LEU A 139 -19.60 -9.36 -4.46
C LEU A 139 -20.71 -10.39 -4.62
N PRO A 140 -20.69 -11.20 -5.70
CA PRO A 140 -21.63 -12.30 -5.86
C PRO A 140 -21.37 -13.37 -4.78
N ALA A 141 -22.43 -13.99 -4.29
CA ALA A 141 -22.36 -15.02 -3.23
C ALA A 141 -21.47 -16.21 -3.60
N THR A 142 -21.29 -16.49 -4.90
CA THR A 142 -20.45 -17.58 -5.41
C THR A 142 -18.96 -17.26 -5.41
N SER A 143 -18.57 -15.98 -5.24
CA SER A 143 -17.18 -15.53 -5.31
C SER A 143 -16.29 -16.25 -4.31
N GLY A 144 -15.17 -16.80 -4.80
CA GLY A 144 -14.13 -17.38 -3.95
C GLY A 144 -13.49 -16.33 -3.05
N ALA A 145 -13.35 -15.09 -3.54
CA ALA A 145 -12.81 -13.97 -2.77
C ALA A 145 -13.73 -13.60 -1.61
N LEU A 146 -15.06 -13.64 -1.79
CA LEU A 146 -16.00 -13.45 -0.69
C LEU A 146 -15.82 -14.48 0.42
N ARG A 147 -15.67 -15.77 0.07
CA ARG A 147 -15.40 -16.84 1.04
C ARG A 147 -14.09 -16.60 1.79
N ARG A 148 -13.02 -16.27 1.07
CA ARG A 148 -11.71 -15.97 1.66
C ARG A 148 -11.74 -14.75 2.57
N ALA A 149 -12.40 -13.66 2.15
CA ALA A 149 -12.53 -12.46 2.97
C ALA A 149 -13.33 -12.75 4.26
N ASN A 150 -14.43 -13.51 4.17
CA ASN A 150 -15.16 -13.96 5.36
C ASN A 150 -14.24 -14.75 6.30
N GLN A 151 -13.49 -15.70 5.76
CA GLN A 151 -12.53 -16.50 6.52
C GLN A 151 -11.56 -15.60 7.30
N LEU A 152 -10.92 -14.63 6.63
CA LEU A 152 -9.94 -13.73 7.25
C LEU A 152 -10.53 -12.78 8.30
N LEU A 153 -11.82 -12.41 8.16
CA LEU A 153 -12.51 -11.53 9.11
C LEU A 153 -12.98 -12.28 10.36
N THR A 154 -13.31 -13.56 10.24
CA THR A 154 -13.88 -14.37 11.33
C THR A 154 -12.87 -15.28 12.01
N GLU A 155 -11.97 -15.87 11.23
CA GLU A 155 -10.98 -16.80 11.77
C GLU A 155 -9.89 -15.99 12.48
N GLY A 156 -9.66 -16.36 13.75
CA GLY A 156 -8.50 -15.89 14.48
C GLY A 156 -7.22 -16.27 13.74
N TRP A 157 -6.16 -15.51 13.97
CA TRP A 157 -4.85 -15.81 13.43
C TRP A 157 -4.49 -17.28 13.72
N PRO A 158 -4.08 -18.08 12.70
CA PRO A 158 -3.95 -19.54 12.84
C PRO A 158 -3.03 -19.88 13.99
N GLN A 159 -3.59 -20.39 15.09
CA GLN A 159 -2.79 -20.78 16.26
C GLN A 159 -2.01 -22.06 15.86
N PRO A 160 -0.68 -22.12 16.06
CA PRO A 160 -0.02 -23.41 16.09
C PRO A 160 -0.76 -24.27 17.12
N SER A 161 -1.10 -25.50 16.75
CA SER A 161 -1.91 -26.40 17.59
C SER A 161 -1.24 -26.60 18.94
N ASP A 162 -1.72 -25.89 19.97
CA ASP A 162 -1.03 -25.79 21.25
C ASP A 162 -1.49 -26.88 22.22
N SER A 163 -0.51 -27.63 22.72
CA SER A 163 -0.66 -28.52 23.87
C SER A 163 0.08 -27.93 25.06
N ARG A 164 -0.46 -26.84 25.64
CA ARG A 164 -0.31 -26.49 27.07
C ARG A 164 -1.11 -25.24 27.46
N GLN A 165 -1.67 -25.29 28.67
CA GLN A 165 -2.69 -24.40 29.21
C GLN A 165 -2.14 -23.18 29.99
N ARG A 166 -3.00 -22.13 30.00
CA ARG A 166 -3.52 -21.32 31.14
C ARG A 166 -2.85 -20.03 31.63
N ALA A 167 -3.75 -19.03 31.77
CA ALA A 167 -3.87 -17.90 32.72
C ALA A 167 -2.88 -16.73 32.54
N SER A 168 -3.24 -15.44 32.68
CA SER A 168 -4.23 -14.77 33.54
C SER A 168 -4.52 -13.32 33.07
N GLU A 169 -5.55 -12.70 33.63
CA GLU A 169 -6.10 -11.37 33.36
C GLU A 169 -5.23 -10.20 33.88
N GLY A 170 -5.28 -9.03 33.22
CA GLY A 170 -4.72 -7.78 33.74
C GLY A 170 -4.94 -6.57 32.81
N SER A 171 -5.64 -5.55 33.32
CA SER A 171 -6.09 -4.34 32.62
C SER A 171 -5.08 -3.19 32.67
N SER A 172 -5.02 -2.33 31.64
CA SER A 172 -5.38 -0.89 31.71
C SER A 172 -4.70 -0.03 30.62
N ALA A 173 -5.45 0.95 30.12
CA ALA A 173 -5.11 1.89 29.05
C ALA A 173 -4.31 3.10 29.56
N ASN A 174 -3.62 3.85 28.68
CA ASN A 174 -3.98 5.22 28.28
C ASN A 174 -2.94 5.86 27.35
N GLY A 175 -3.37 6.79 26.47
CA GLY A 175 -2.51 7.81 25.86
C GLY A 175 -2.43 7.83 24.32
N GLN A 176 -3.46 8.32 23.63
CA GLN A 176 -3.35 8.68 22.21
C GLN A 176 -4.20 9.92 21.91
N HIS A 177 -3.57 11.10 21.80
CA HIS A 177 -4.25 12.31 21.32
C HIS A 177 -3.49 13.15 20.29
N ASP A 178 -2.38 12.64 19.72
CA ASP A 178 -1.64 13.39 18.68
C ASP A 178 -1.41 12.58 17.38
N ARG A 179 -1.69 11.27 17.37
CA ARG A 179 -1.33 10.36 16.27
C ARG A 179 -2.36 10.27 15.13
N SER A 180 -3.58 10.76 15.31
CA SER A 180 -4.63 10.67 14.29
C SER A 180 -4.32 11.47 13.03
N GLN A 181 -3.69 12.66 13.17
CA GLN A 181 -3.41 13.53 12.02
C GLN A 181 -2.36 12.94 11.06
N GLN A 182 -1.39 12.17 11.56
CA GLN A 182 -0.37 11.53 10.72
C GLN A 182 -0.91 10.34 9.92
N LEU A 183 -1.93 9.64 10.45
CA LEU A 183 -2.59 8.53 9.77
C LEU A 183 -3.47 9.02 8.61
N ASP A 184 -4.20 10.11 8.82
CA ASP A 184 -5.13 10.66 7.82
C ASP A 184 -4.43 11.06 6.51
N ASN A 185 -3.17 11.48 6.60
CA ASN A 185 -2.36 11.82 5.42
C ASN A 185 -1.90 10.61 4.61
N LEU A 186 -1.85 9.42 5.23
CA LEU A 186 -1.37 8.19 4.59
C LEU A 186 -2.51 7.34 4.02
N LEU A 187 -3.75 7.51 4.52
CA LEU A 187 -4.91 6.77 4.04
C LEU A 187 -5.46 7.39 2.76
N THR A 188 -5.62 6.59 1.71
CA THR A 188 -6.36 7.04 0.54
C THR A 188 -7.86 7.18 0.89
N PRO A 189 -8.48 8.34 0.59
CA PRO A 189 -9.92 8.54 0.80
C PRO A 189 -10.75 7.57 -0.02
N ARG A 190 -11.77 6.99 0.61
CA ARG A 190 -12.74 6.13 -0.07
C ARG A 190 -13.93 6.97 -0.52
N HIS A 191 -14.00 7.37 -1.79
CA HIS A 191 -15.20 8.04 -2.30
C HIS A 191 -16.35 7.03 -2.44
N ALA A 192 -17.35 7.15 -1.55
CA ALA A 192 -18.65 6.53 -1.76
C ALA A 192 -19.26 7.13 -3.05
N GLY A 193 -19.62 6.28 -4.01
CA GLY A 193 -20.16 6.70 -5.29
C GLY A 193 -21.35 7.65 -5.11
N ALA A 194 -21.15 8.92 -5.44
CA ALA A 194 -22.23 9.85 -5.71
C ALA A 194 -22.64 9.66 -7.17
N GLU A 195 -23.60 8.76 -7.40
CA GLU A 195 -24.44 8.88 -8.59
C GLU A 195 -25.29 10.14 -8.44
N GLY A 196 -24.97 11.14 -9.24
CA GLY A 196 -25.69 12.40 -9.32
C GLY A 196 -25.54 12.98 -10.71
N SER A 197 -26.23 12.37 -11.68
CA SER A 197 -26.39 12.94 -13.01
C SER A 197 -27.12 14.29 -12.92
N PRO A 198 -26.64 15.36 -13.57
CA PRO A 198 -27.52 16.41 -14.05
C PRO A 198 -27.94 16.10 -15.49
N SER A 199 -29.25 15.91 -15.65
CA SER A 199 -29.97 15.93 -16.92
C SER A 199 -30.27 17.36 -17.36
N MET A 200 -30.50 17.51 -18.67
CA MET A 200 -30.99 18.65 -19.45
C MET A 200 -29.92 19.62 -20.00
N ALA A 201 -29.60 19.60 -21.29
CA ALA A 201 -30.41 19.90 -22.50
C ALA A 201 -30.34 21.38 -22.91
N SER A 202 -30.18 21.54 -24.23
CA SER A 202 -30.30 22.76 -25.05
C SER A 202 -29.08 23.69 -25.10
N LEU A 203 -28.34 23.60 -26.20
CA LEU A 203 -28.32 24.66 -27.22
C LEU A 203 -27.66 24.12 -28.49
N ALA A 204 -28.50 23.90 -29.50
CA ALA A 204 -28.08 23.78 -30.88
C ALA A 204 -27.86 25.19 -31.44
N GLU A 205 -26.82 25.37 -32.25
CA GLU A 205 -26.91 25.86 -33.64
C GLU A 205 -25.50 26.12 -34.23
N GLY A 206 -25.32 25.77 -35.51
CA GLY A 206 -24.45 26.57 -36.38
C GLY A 206 -23.20 25.93 -37.00
N GLY A 207 -23.37 24.93 -37.88
CA GLY A 207 -22.77 24.92 -39.25
C GLY A 207 -21.24 24.87 -39.46
N PRO A 208 -20.80 24.51 -40.70
CA PRO A 208 -19.57 23.75 -40.92
C PRO A 208 -18.40 24.59 -41.43
N SER A 209 -17.16 24.17 -41.14
CA SER A 209 -16.01 24.59 -41.94
C SER A 209 -15.03 23.44 -42.18
N LYS A 210 -14.88 23.13 -43.46
CA LYS A 210 -13.82 22.30 -44.03
C LYS A 210 -12.48 23.03 -43.84
N TYR A 211 -11.44 22.30 -43.43
CA TYR A 211 -10.06 22.57 -43.86
C TYR A 211 -9.31 21.24 -43.96
N THR A 212 -9.08 20.83 -45.20
CA THR A 212 -7.91 20.05 -45.61
C THR A 212 -6.66 20.90 -45.42
N ASN A 213 -5.55 20.35 -44.90
CA ASN A 213 -4.36 20.19 -45.73
C ASN A 213 -3.29 19.31 -45.09
N GLU A 214 -2.51 18.75 -46.00
CA GLU A 214 -1.42 17.80 -45.95
C GLU A 214 -0.19 18.24 -45.14
N GLY A 215 0.54 17.22 -44.66
CA GLY A 215 2.00 17.10 -44.72
C GLY A 215 2.86 18.20 -44.11
N ASN A 216 3.57 17.87 -43.03
CA ASN A 216 5.03 17.92 -43.11
C ASN A 216 5.68 16.97 -42.08
N SER A 217 6.61 16.20 -42.60
CA SER A 217 7.59 15.37 -41.91
C SER A 217 8.71 16.22 -41.33
N GLU A 218 9.05 16.02 -40.06
CA GLU A 218 10.39 16.33 -39.55
C GLU A 218 10.96 15.13 -38.79
N GLU A 219 12.10 14.68 -39.31
CA GLU A 219 13.00 13.68 -38.76
C GLU A 219 13.52 14.10 -37.39
N TYR A 220 13.61 13.15 -36.46
CA TYR A 220 14.54 13.24 -35.33
C TYR A 220 15.52 12.08 -35.42
N SER A 221 16.65 12.34 -36.07
CA SER A 221 17.81 11.46 -36.14
C SER A 221 18.68 11.71 -34.90
N VAL A 222 18.81 10.70 -34.03
CA VAL A 222 19.76 10.74 -32.91
C VAL A 222 20.91 9.81 -33.23
N HIS A 223 22.05 10.41 -33.57
CA HIS A 223 23.36 9.79 -33.70
C HIS A 223 23.79 9.19 -32.35
N PHE A 224 24.00 7.87 -32.29
CA PHE A 224 24.73 7.21 -31.21
C PHE A 224 26.14 6.87 -31.71
N SER A 225 27.13 7.62 -31.25
CA SER A 225 28.55 7.31 -31.43
C SER A 225 29.07 6.71 -30.14
N ASP A 226 29.29 5.40 -30.13
CA ASP A 226 29.99 4.71 -29.05
C ASP A 226 31.37 4.28 -29.54
N GLN A 227 32.40 4.97 -29.05
CA GLN A 227 33.78 4.50 -29.08
C GLN A 227 34.44 4.81 -27.74
N GLY A 228 34.87 3.74 -27.08
CA GLY A 228 36.21 3.69 -26.51
C GLY A 228 36.30 3.57 -25.00
N GLY A 229 37.03 2.53 -24.57
CA GLY A 229 37.86 2.64 -23.38
C GLY A 229 37.79 1.50 -22.37
N SER A 230 38.18 0.29 -22.78
CA SER A 230 38.66 -0.73 -21.83
C SER A 230 40.08 -0.37 -21.40
N LEU A 231 40.27 0.02 -20.13
CA LEU A 231 41.58 0.11 -19.49
C LEU A 231 41.61 -0.82 -18.28
N SER A 232 42.41 -1.86 -18.43
CA SER A 232 42.87 -2.81 -17.43
C SER A 232 43.85 -2.13 -16.48
N GLU A 233 43.63 -2.22 -15.17
CA GLU A 233 44.51 -1.66 -14.17
C GLU A 233 45.19 -2.76 -13.32
N GLN A 234 46.52 -2.73 -13.41
CA GLN A 234 47.52 -3.00 -12.37
C GLN A 234 47.73 -4.41 -11.80
N ALA A 235 48.86 -4.99 -12.20
CA ALA A 235 49.75 -5.72 -11.31
C ALA A 235 51.21 -5.43 -11.70
N SER A 236 52.02 -4.93 -10.76
CA SER A 236 53.39 -5.42 -10.46
C SER A 236 54.37 -4.31 -10.02
N ARG A 237 55.19 -4.71 -9.04
CA ARG A 237 56.45 -4.13 -8.52
C ARG A 237 56.20 -3.18 -7.33
N THR A 238 56.73 -3.46 -6.15
CA THR A 238 58.17 -3.60 -5.89
C THR A 238 58.49 -4.65 -4.80
N SER A 239 59.54 -5.43 -5.06
CA SER A 239 60.24 -6.24 -4.05
C SER A 239 61.72 -5.87 -4.04
N GLY A 240 62.16 -5.45 -2.86
CA GLY A 240 63.47 -5.70 -2.25
C GLY A 240 64.61 -4.72 -2.55
N PRO A 241 65.72 -4.83 -1.81
CA PRO A 241 65.87 -5.04 -0.36
C PRO A 241 66.31 -3.75 0.37
#